data_AF-A0A963QAM9-F1
#
_entry.id   AF-A0A963QAM9-F1
#
_cell.length_a   1.000
_cell.length_b   1.000
_cell.length_c   1.000
_cell.angle_alpha   90.00
_cell.angle_beta   90.00
_cell.angle_gamma   90.00
#
_symmetry.space_group_name_H-M   'P 1'
#
loop_
_entity.id
_entity.type
_entity.pdbx_description
1 polymer ?
#
loop_
_entity_poly.entity_id
_entity_poly.type
_entity_poly.pdbx_seq_one_letter_code
_entity_poly.pdbx_strand_id
1 'polypeptide(L)'
;IRTDGALYDYVTGLKNRCMRGAPPLSKVAFDNKLQVVAHALGTHTTVSRVQGSRLKSKREIRIAALFRHTPEAFLRMIVVHELAHLKERAHDKAFYQLCCHMEPDYHQIEFDLRLYLTQLEHAQVSCAPPPHGAD
;
A
#
# COMPACT_ATOMS: atom_id res chain seq x y z
N ILE A 1 -7.53 11.56 1.27
CA ILE A 1 -8.52 10.59 1.81
C ILE A 1 -8.17 10.27 3.25
N ARG A 2 -9.08 10.52 4.22
CA ARG A 2 -8.73 10.52 5.65
C ARG A 2 -9.55 9.60 6.57
N THR A 3 -10.55 8.90 6.06
CA THR A 3 -11.41 8.00 6.84
C THR A 3 -11.50 6.65 6.13
N ASP A 4 -11.82 5.58 6.86
CA ASP A 4 -11.97 4.25 6.27
C ASP A 4 -13.09 4.22 5.23
N GLY A 5 -14.19 4.94 5.46
CA GLY A 5 -15.28 5.08 4.48
C GLY A 5 -14.82 5.76 3.19
N ALA A 6 -14.14 6.91 3.31
CA ALA A 6 -13.61 7.60 2.14
C ALA A 6 -12.54 6.76 1.40
N LEU A 7 -11.77 5.95 2.13
CA LEU A 7 -10.82 5.01 1.53
C LEU A 7 -11.53 3.88 0.80
N TYR A 8 -12.57 3.31 1.38
CA TYR A 8 -13.39 2.29 0.74
C TYR A 8 -13.98 2.78 -0.59
N ASP A 9 -14.56 3.97 -0.59
CA ASP A 9 -15.15 4.58 -1.80
C ASP A 9 -14.08 4.85 -2.86
N TYR A 10 -12.92 5.36 -2.43
CA TYR A 10 -11.79 5.64 -3.32
C TYR A 10 -11.27 4.37 -4.01
N VAL A 11 -10.99 3.32 -3.22
CA VAL A 11 -10.49 2.04 -3.73
C VAL A 11 -11.53 1.35 -4.61
N THR A 12 -12.79 1.32 -4.18
CA THR A 12 -13.89 0.71 -4.94
C THR A 12 -14.12 1.44 -6.26
N GLY A 13 -14.06 2.78 -6.26
CA GLY A 13 -14.17 3.60 -7.46
C GLY A 13 -13.07 3.28 -8.47
N LEU A 14 -11.80 3.20 -8.02
CA LEU A 14 -10.68 2.87 -8.90
C LEU A 14 -10.79 1.44 -9.45
N LYS A 15 -11.09 0.47 -8.58
CA LYS A 15 -11.33 -0.93 -8.95
C LYS A 15 -12.45 -1.07 -9.99
N ASN A 16 -13.56 -0.35 -9.85
CA ASN A 16 -14.67 -0.42 -10.79
C ASN A 16 -14.34 0.22 -12.15
N ARG A 17 -13.48 1.24 -12.18
CA ARG A 17 -13.02 1.86 -13.44
C ARG A 17 -12.08 0.95 -14.22
N CYS A 18 -11.09 0.35 -13.57
CA CYS A 18 -9.98 -0.31 -14.25
C CYS A 18 -10.03 -1.85 -14.21
N MET A 19 -10.79 -2.44 -13.27
CA MET A 19 -10.84 -3.88 -13.05
C MET A 19 -12.26 -4.43 -13.11
N ARG A 20 -12.95 -4.17 -14.23
CA ARG A 20 -14.28 -4.74 -14.47
C ARG A 20 -14.27 -6.26 -14.29
N GLY A 21 -15.28 -6.78 -13.60
CA GLY A 21 -15.40 -8.22 -13.29
C GLY A 21 -14.53 -8.72 -12.13
N ALA A 22 -13.66 -7.88 -11.53
CA ALA A 22 -12.97 -8.28 -10.31
C ALA A 22 -13.97 -8.45 -9.15
N PRO A 23 -13.77 -9.42 -8.24
CA PRO A 23 -14.70 -9.63 -7.12
C PRO A 23 -14.83 -8.40 -6.22
N PRO A 24 -15.95 -8.26 -5.48
CA PRO A 24 -16.15 -7.15 -4.55
C PRO A 24 -15.14 -7.20 -3.39
N LEU A 25 -14.83 -6.02 -2.87
CA LEU A 25 -13.99 -5.86 -1.69
C LEU A 25 -14.86 -6.00 -0.44
N SER A 26 -14.47 -6.91 0.44
CA SER A 26 -15.17 -7.14 1.71
C SER A 26 -14.81 -6.11 2.79
N LYS A 27 -13.60 -5.53 2.71
CA LYS A 27 -13.13 -4.49 3.62
C LYS A 27 -12.01 -3.68 2.99
N VAL A 28 -12.01 -2.39 3.26
CA VAL A 28 -10.89 -1.49 3.00
C VAL A 28 -10.75 -0.60 4.23
N ALA A 29 -9.57 -0.53 4.84
CA ALA A 29 -9.36 0.28 6.05
C ALA A 29 -7.90 0.70 6.21
N PHE A 30 -7.70 1.79 6.96
CA PHE A 30 -6.38 2.11 7.47
C PHE A 30 -6.03 1.21 8.66
N ASP A 31 -4.76 0.80 8.74
CA ASP A 31 -4.25 -0.04 9.82
C ASP A 31 -3.09 0.66 10.54
N ASN A 32 -3.26 0.94 11.84
CA ASN A 32 -2.26 1.61 12.68
C ASN A 32 -1.11 0.67 13.09
N LYS A 33 -1.28 -0.65 12.92
CA LYS A 33 -0.27 -1.66 13.30
C LYS A 33 0.58 -2.10 12.12
N LEU A 34 0.20 -1.71 10.90
CA LEU A 34 0.94 -2.06 9.70
C LEU A 34 2.21 -1.21 9.62
N GLN A 35 3.35 -1.85 9.87
CA GLN A 35 4.67 -1.25 9.72
C GLN A 35 5.03 -1.20 8.23
N VAL A 36 5.43 -0.02 7.75
CA VAL A 36 5.93 0.15 6.38
C VAL A 36 7.45 0.13 6.46
N VAL A 37 8.05 -1.01 6.11
CA VAL A 37 9.51 -1.12 6.02
C VAL A 37 9.93 -0.52 4.68
N ALA A 38 10.93 0.37 4.63
CA ALA A 38 11.36 1.02 3.37
C ALA A 38 11.79 -0.01 2.30
N HIS A 39 12.31 -1.17 2.72
CA HIS A 39 12.68 -2.30 1.85
C HIS A 39 11.46 -3.05 1.27
N ALA A 40 10.26 -2.79 1.78
CA ALA A 40 9.08 -3.59 1.49
C ALA A 40 8.56 -3.47 0.06
N LEU A 41 8.61 -2.26 -0.51
CA LEU A 41 8.10 -2.01 -1.85
C LEU A 41 9.02 -2.62 -2.92
N GLY A 42 10.32 -2.81 -2.65
CA GLY A 42 11.31 -3.28 -3.61
C GLY A 42 11.65 -4.76 -3.59
N THR A 43 11.44 -5.45 -2.48
CA THR A 43 11.70 -6.88 -2.33
C THR A 43 10.57 -7.50 -1.52
N HIS A 44 9.65 -8.16 -2.22
CA HIS A 44 8.55 -8.97 -1.69
C HIS A 44 7.91 -8.44 -0.40
N THR A 45 6.99 -7.49 -0.51
CA THR A 45 6.04 -7.28 0.59
C THR A 45 4.62 -7.40 0.10
N THR A 46 4.20 -8.65 0.03
CA THR A 46 2.86 -9.02 0.45
C THR A 46 2.76 -8.74 1.96
N VAL A 47 2.18 -7.60 2.36
CA VAL A 47 1.38 -7.58 3.61
C VAL A 47 -0.10 -7.46 3.26
N SER A 48 -0.55 -8.37 2.39
CA SER A 48 -1.92 -8.85 2.46
C SER A 48 -1.93 -10.06 3.41
N ARG A 49 -2.21 -9.82 4.70
CA ARG A 49 -2.45 -10.91 5.67
C ARG A 49 -3.84 -11.50 5.42
N VAL A 50 -3.99 -12.29 4.36
CA VAL A 50 -5.10 -13.24 4.22
C VAL A 50 -4.88 -14.36 5.21
N GLN A 51 -5.37 -14.18 6.44
CA GLN A 51 -5.30 -15.19 7.50
C GLN A 51 -6.06 -16.45 7.02
N GLY A 52 -5.33 -17.56 6.94
CA GLY A 52 -5.87 -18.83 6.46
C GLY A 52 -7.01 -19.34 7.32
N SER A 53 -8.19 -19.48 6.73
CA SER A 53 -9.01 -20.69 6.85
C SER A 53 -10.04 -20.70 5.72
N ARG A 54 -10.27 -21.89 5.19
CA ARG A 54 -11.03 -22.18 3.98
C ARG A 54 -12.53 -21.90 4.18
N LEU A 55 -12.98 -20.66 3.99
CA LEU A 55 -14.39 -20.26 3.86
C LEU A 55 -14.47 -18.92 3.12
N LYS A 56 -14.81 -18.93 1.81
CA LYS A 56 -14.98 -17.75 0.92
C LYS A 56 -13.95 -16.62 1.16
N SER A 57 -12.80 -16.63 0.48
CA SER A 57 -11.74 -15.62 0.64
C SER A 57 -12.30 -14.18 0.64
N LYS A 58 -12.45 -13.58 1.82
CA LYS A 58 -12.85 -12.18 1.98
C LYS A 58 -11.67 -11.33 1.53
N ARG A 59 -11.84 -10.62 0.40
CA ARG A 59 -10.81 -9.73 -0.15
C ARG A 59 -10.79 -8.45 0.68
N GLU A 60 -9.83 -8.36 1.59
CA GLU A 60 -9.59 -7.19 2.44
C GLU A 60 -8.35 -6.45 1.94
N ILE A 61 -8.42 -5.12 1.87
CA ILE A 61 -7.27 -4.24 1.62
C ILE A 61 -7.00 -3.44 2.89
N ARG A 62 -5.74 -3.42 3.34
CA ARG A 62 -5.30 -2.68 4.53
C ARG A 62 -4.14 -1.79 4.15
N ILE A 63 -4.26 -0.51 4.45
CA ILE A 63 -3.23 0.49 4.13
C ILE A 63 -2.70 1.07 5.43
N ALA A 64 -1.39 1.23 5.55
CA ALA A 64 -0.80 1.78 6.77
C ALA A 64 -1.36 3.18 7.04
N ALA A 65 -1.70 3.45 8.30
CA ALA A 65 -2.33 4.71 8.68
C ALA A 65 -1.48 5.96 8.35
N LEU A 66 -0.16 5.81 8.19
CA LEU A 66 0.73 6.90 7.78
C LEU A 66 0.32 7.52 6.42
N PHE A 67 -0.21 6.71 5.50
CA PHE A 67 -0.65 7.17 4.17
C PHE A 67 -1.89 8.07 4.22
N ARG A 68 -2.50 8.24 5.39
CA ARG A 68 -3.57 9.21 5.62
C ARG A 68 -3.09 10.66 5.46
N HIS A 69 -1.80 10.89 5.70
CA HIS A 69 -1.16 12.20 5.71
C HIS A 69 -0.15 12.40 4.57
N THR A 70 0.02 11.41 3.69
CA THR A 70 0.88 11.53 2.52
C THR A 70 0.17 12.22 1.35
N PRO A 71 0.92 12.72 0.35
CA PRO A 71 0.35 13.11 -0.93
C PRO A 71 -0.58 12.05 -1.53
N GLU A 72 -1.62 12.48 -2.25
CA GLU A 72 -2.60 11.56 -2.86
C GLU A 72 -1.94 10.56 -3.81
N ALA A 73 -0.94 10.99 -4.58
CA ALA A 73 -0.22 10.13 -5.52
C ALA A 73 0.35 8.88 -4.83
N PHE A 74 0.93 9.01 -3.64
CA PHE A 74 1.47 7.88 -2.87
C PHE A 74 0.37 6.92 -2.42
N LEU A 75 -0.74 7.46 -1.91
CA LEU A 75 -1.89 6.64 -1.56
C LEU A 75 -2.45 5.92 -2.79
N ARG A 76 -2.54 6.61 -3.93
CA ARG A 76 -3.02 6.01 -5.19
C ARG A 76 -2.12 4.87 -5.64
N MET A 77 -0.80 5.05 -5.62
CA MET A 77 0.16 4.02 -6.01
C MET A 77 -0.02 2.76 -5.14
N ILE A 78 -0.10 2.92 -3.80
CA ILE A 78 -0.37 1.80 -2.88
C ILE A 78 -1.69 1.11 -3.24
N VAL A 79 -2.76 1.87 -3.47
CA VAL A 79 -4.06 1.30 -3.85
C VAL A 79 -3.96 0.51 -5.16
N VAL A 80 -3.29 1.06 -6.18
CA VAL A 80 -3.06 0.39 -7.47
C VAL A 80 -2.31 -0.93 -7.26
N HIS A 81 -1.27 -0.92 -6.43
CA HIS A 81 -0.49 -2.10 -6.09
C HIS A 81 -1.36 -3.20 -5.47
N GLU A 82 -2.11 -2.87 -4.42
CA GLU A 82 -3.00 -3.82 -3.73
C GLU A 82 -4.14 -4.32 -4.63
N LEU A 83 -4.66 -3.45 -5.50
CA LEU A 83 -5.66 -3.84 -6.49
C LEU A 83 -5.08 -4.80 -7.54
N ALA A 84 -3.85 -4.59 -8.00
CA ALA A 84 -3.20 -5.51 -8.93
C ALA A 84 -3.04 -6.90 -8.31
N HIS A 85 -2.75 -6.99 -7.01
CA HIS A 85 -2.69 -8.25 -6.25
C HIS A 85 -3.98 -9.07 -6.21
N LEU A 86 -5.12 -8.46 -6.56
CA LEU A 86 -6.38 -9.19 -6.73
C LEU A 86 -6.39 -10.13 -7.94
N LYS A 87 -5.52 -9.90 -8.93
CA LYS A 87 -5.37 -10.72 -10.14
C LYS A 87 -4.00 -11.35 -10.24
N GLU A 88 -2.95 -10.57 -9.97
CA GLU A 88 -1.54 -10.97 -10.16
C GLU A 88 -0.82 -11.08 -8.82
N ARG A 89 -0.40 -12.30 -8.44
CA ARG A 89 0.23 -12.53 -7.13
C ARG A 89 1.71 -12.17 -7.08
N ALA A 90 2.42 -12.37 -8.19
CA ALA A 90 3.84 -12.11 -8.29
C ALA A 90 4.08 -10.73 -8.92
N HIS A 91 5.13 -10.03 -8.50
CA HIS A 91 5.57 -8.76 -9.07
C HIS A 91 6.33 -8.98 -10.39
N ASP A 92 5.65 -9.55 -11.37
CA ASP A 92 6.18 -9.81 -12.70
C ASP A 92 5.68 -8.79 -13.75
N LYS A 93 5.98 -9.05 -15.03
CA LYS A 93 5.58 -8.18 -16.13
C LYS A 93 4.05 -7.94 -16.18
N ALA A 94 3.23 -8.96 -15.91
CA ALA A 94 1.78 -8.83 -15.95
C ALA A 94 1.27 -7.95 -14.80
N PHE A 95 1.84 -8.10 -13.60
CA PHE A 95 1.55 -7.24 -12.47
C PHE A 95 1.85 -5.76 -12.76
N TYR A 96 3.05 -5.46 -13.24
CA TYR A 96 3.44 -4.07 -13.53
C TYR A 96 2.63 -3.48 -14.69
N GLN A 97 2.30 -4.28 -15.72
CA GLN A 97 1.39 -3.85 -16.79
C GLN A 97 0.00 -3.48 -16.25
N LEU A 98 -0.54 -4.27 -15.32
CA LEU A 98 -1.82 -3.97 -14.68
C LEU A 98 -1.73 -2.70 -13.81
N CYS A 99 -0.62 -2.50 -13.11
CA CYS A 99 -0.37 -1.27 -12.35
C CYS A 99 -0.34 -0.04 -13.28
N CYS A 100 0.44 -0.07 -14.35
CA CYS A 100 0.54 1.02 -15.32
C CYS A 100 -0.76 1.28 -16.08
N HIS A 101 -1.63 0.27 -16.24
CA HIS A 101 -2.98 0.47 -16.77
C HIS A 101 -3.86 1.29 -15.82
N MET A 102 -3.70 1.15 -14.51
CA MET A 102 -4.48 1.89 -13.51
C MET A 102 -3.89 3.27 -13.17
N GLU A 103 -2.57 3.40 -13.23
CA GLU A 103 -1.82 4.63 -12.99
C GLU A 103 -0.61 4.69 -13.94
N PRO A 104 -0.67 5.48 -15.03
CA PRO A 104 0.40 5.55 -16.02
C PRO A 104 1.77 5.92 -15.45
N ASP A 105 1.81 6.76 -14.40
CA ASP A 105 3.05 7.21 -13.75
C ASP A 105 3.49 6.28 -12.60
N TYR A 106 2.91 5.07 -12.51
CA TYR A 106 3.08 4.14 -11.39
C TYR A 106 4.55 3.97 -10.96
N HIS A 107 5.46 3.71 -11.91
CA HIS A 107 6.87 3.48 -11.59
C HIS A 107 7.57 4.71 -11.00
N GLN A 108 7.25 5.90 -11.51
CA GLN A 108 7.84 7.14 -10.98
C GLN A 108 7.32 7.40 -9.56
N ILE A 109 6.00 7.27 -9.36
CA ILE A 109 5.38 7.48 -8.05
C ILE A 109 5.85 6.43 -7.05
N GLU A 110 6.07 5.18 -7.49
CA GLU A 110 6.63 4.12 -6.67
C GLU A 110 8.05 4.45 -6.21
N PHE A 111 8.91 4.92 -7.12
CA PHE A 111 10.25 5.37 -6.79
C PHE A 111 10.22 6.55 -5.81
N ASP A 112 9.40 7.58 -6.08
CA ASP A 112 9.26 8.75 -5.23
C ASP A 112 8.77 8.38 -3.83
N LEU A 113 7.84 7.43 -3.72
CA LEU A 113 7.37 6.95 -2.43
C LEU A 113 8.51 6.26 -1.67
N ARG A 114 9.30 5.40 -2.33
CA ARG A 114 10.44 4.74 -1.67
C ARG A 114 11.43 5.77 -1.15
N LEU A 115 11.77 6.78 -1.95
CA LEU A 115 12.63 7.88 -1.53
C LEU A 115 12.06 8.63 -0.33
N TYR A 116 10.77 8.95 -0.35
CA TYR A 116 10.07 9.61 0.75
C TYR A 116 10.11 8.79 2.04
N LEU A 117 9.85 7.48 1.96
CA LEU A 117 9.88 6.59 3.12
C LEU A 117 11.29 6.43 3.68
N THR A 118 12.31 6.30 2.83
CA THR A 118 13.72 6.31 3.24
C THR A 118 14.07 7.59 3.98
N GLN A 119 13.65 8.75 3.49
CA GLN A 119 13.89 10.02 4.17
C GLN A 119 13.21 10.08 5.55
N LEU A 120 11.97 9.59 5.68
CA LEU A 120 11.28 9.52 6.96
C LEU A 120 11.98 8.60 7.97
N GLU A 121 12.49 7.45 7.50
CA GLU A 121 13.26 6.53 8.34
C GLU A 121 14.52 7.19 8.88
N HIS A 122 15.30 7.87 8.03
CA HIS A 122 16.50 8.61 8.46
C HIS A 122 16.18 9.77 9.42
N ALA A 123 15.07 10.47 9.21
CA ALA A 123 14.63 11.55 10.11
C ALA A 123 14.22 11.01 11.51
N GLN A 124 13.71 9.78 11.59
CA GLN A 124 13.37 9.14 12.87
C GLN A 124 14.62 8.65 13.63
N VAL A 125 15.65 8.20 12.92
CA VAL A 125 16.93 7.76 13.54
C VAL A 125 17.72 8.95 14.11
N SER A 126 17.64 10.13 13.49
CA SER A 126 18.41 11.32 13.88
C SER A 126 17.87 12.09 15.10
N CYS A 127 16.67 11.74 15.59
CA CYS A 127 16.05 12.38 16.77
C CYS A 127 16.01 11.46 18.01
N ALA A 128 16.66 10.30 17.95
CA ALA A 128 16.81 9.45 19.13
C ALA A 128 17.76 10.13 20.14
N PRO A 129 17.37 10.32 21.41
CA PRO A 129 18.28 10.86 22.43
C PRO A 129 19.51 9.95 22.53
N PRO A 130 20.72 10.50 22.79
CA PRO A 130 21.91 9.68 22.99
C PRO A 130 21.64 8.66 24.10
N PRO A 131 22.17 7.43 24.02
CA PRO A 131 22.03 6.47 25.09
C PRO A 131 22.58 7.10 26.37
N HIS A 132 21.70 7.30 27.36
CA HIS A 132 22.09 7.69 28.71
C HIS A 132 23.07 6.65 29.24
N GLY A 133 24.35 7.02 29.31
CA GLY A 133 25.42 6.11 29.71
C GLY A 133 26.81 6.68 29.44
N ALA A 134 27.07 7.87 29.97
CA ALA A 134 28.43 8.34 30.21
C ALA A 134 28.42 9.09 31.54
N ASP A 135 28.69 8.35 32.61
CA ASP A 135 29.34 8.78 33.85
C ASP A 135 30.12 7.58 34.40
#